data_AF-A0A833PBC7-F1
#
_entry.id   AF-A0A833PBC7-F1
#
_cell.length_a   1.000
_cell.length_b   1.000
_cell.length_c   1.000
_cell.angle_alpha   90.00
_cell.angle_beta   90.00
_cell.angle_gamma   90.00
#
_symmetry.space_group_name_H-M   'P 1'
#
loop_
_entity.id
_entity.type
_entity.pdbx_description
1 polymer ?
#
loop_
_entity_poly.entity_id
_entity_poly.type
_entity_poly.pdbx_seq_one_letter_code
_entity_poly.pdbx_strand_id
1 'polypeptide(L)'
;MLHYFFFDIDRSDAVMAWHDENLPMPYWTAQTQKNGHAHICYKLEIPLCTSEFGSQKALAYASKVQAGLAKKLGADVGYSHLITKNPFHKDWRVTFWSEQAYPLDYLADFVELPKKLSKKQEVLGLGRNCTLFDTVRKWAYKAIRAHRCSTFDVFG
;
A
#
# COMPACT_ATOMS: atom_id res chain seq x y z
N MET A 1 -5.41 -6.35 -11.22
CA MET A 1 -6.49 -6.26 -10.22
C MET A 1 -5.88 -6.66 -8.87
N LEU A 2 -6.17 -5.93 -7.81
CA LEU A 2 -5.62 -6.18 -6.48
C LEU A 2 -6.59 -7.06 -5.68
N HIS A 3 -6.09 -8.19 -5.20
CA HIS A 3 -6.86 -9.17 -4.44
C HIS A 3 -6.40 -9.32 -2.99
N TYR A 4 -5.21 -8.81 -2.66
CA TYR A 4 -4.55 -9.07 -1.40
C TYR A 4 -3.87 -7.81 -0.87
N PHE A 5 -3.90 -7.64 0.44
CA PHE A 5 -3.02 -6.72 1.14
C PHE A 5 -1.88 -7.50 1.79
N PHE A 6 -0.66 -7.00 1.59
CA PHE A 6 0.55 -7.57 2.16
C PHE A 6 1.20 -6.58 3.11
N PHE A 7 1.59 -7.05 4.29
CA PHE A 7 2.27 -6.27 5.31
C PHE A 7 3.57 -6.97 5.68
N ASP A 8 4.68 -6.25 5.58
CA ASP A 8 5.99 -6.72 6.03
C ASP A 8 6.28 -6.17 7.42
N ILE A 9 6.68 -7.05 8.33
CA ILE A 9 6.87 -6.74 9.74
C ILE A 9 8.27 -7.22 10.16
N ASP A 10 9.16 -6.26 10.34
CA ASP A 10 10.58 -6.46 10.64
C ASP A 10 10.85 -6.48 12.16
N ARG A 11 10.23 -7.42 12.88
CA ARG A 11 10.54 -7.67 14.30
C ARG A 11 10.41 -9.16 14.63
N SER A 12 10.96 -9.56 15.78
CA SER A 12 10.74 -10.91 16.32
C SER A 12 9.24 -11.14 16.59
N ASP A 13 8.79 -12.38 16.46
CA ASP A 13 7.40 -12.80 16.71
C ASP A 13 6.34 -12.09 15.85
N ALA A 14 6.75 -11.52 14.72
CA ALA A 14 5.90 -10.76 13.80
C ALA A 14 4.69 -11.54 13.25
N VAL A 15 4.70 -12.88 13.29
CA VAL A 15 3.59 -13.72 12.82
C VAL A 15 2.30 -13.49 13.59
N MET A 16 2.40 -13.21 14.89
CA MET A 16 1.24 -13.05 15.78
C MET A 16 0.82 -11.59 15.94
N ALA A 17 1.45 -10.66 15.24
CA ALA A 17 1.15 -9.23 15.34
C ALA A 17 -0.33 -8.90 15.07
N TRP A 18 -1.02 -9.66 14.22
CA TRP A 18 -2.46 -9.50 13.99
C TRP A 18 -3.28 -9.84 15.23
N HIS A 19 -2.89 -10.89 15.96
CA HIS A 19 -3.59 -11.33 17.16
C HIS A 19 -3.39 -10.33 18.31
N ASP A 20 -2.15 -9.89 18.50
CA ASP A 20 -1.79 -8.94 19.57
C ASP A 20 -2.50 -7.59 19.39
N GLU A 21 -2.73 -7.18 18.14
CA GLU A 21 -3.44 -5.95 17.78
C GLU A 21 -4.96 -6.14 17.60
N ASN A 22 -5.47 -7.33 17.96
CA ASN A 22 -6.89 -7.67 17.87
C ASN A 22 -7.47 -7.39 16.47
N LEU A 23 -6.72 -7.77 15.43
CA LEU A 23 -7.14 -7.74 14.03
C LEU A 23 -7.78 -9.07 13.64
N PRO A 24 -8.62 -9.09 12.59
CA PRO A 24 -9.17 -10.34 12.09
C PRO A 24 -8.06 -11.29 11.65
N MET A 25 -8.38 -12.58 11.67
CA MET A 25 -7.46 -13.63 11.28
C MET A 25 -7.02 -13.45 9.81
N PRO A 26 -5.71 -13.46 9.50
CA PRO A 26 -5.24 -13.28 8.14
C PRO A 26 -5.55 -14.50 7.26
N TYR A 27 -5.36 -14.37 5.95
CA TYR A 27 -5.44 -15.51 5.04
C TYR A 27 -4.22 -16.43 5.28
N TRP A 28 -3.02 -15.87 5.24
CA TRP A 28 -1.79 -16.57 5.61
C TRP A 28 -0.73 -15.63 6.17
N THR A 29 0.24 -16.21 6.88
CA THR A 29 1.47 -15.55 7.31
C THR A 29 2.69 -16.35 6.87
N ALA A 30 3.80 -15.68 6.58
CA ALA A 30 5.08 -16.33 6.29
C ALA A 30 6.19 -15.73 7.14
N GLN A 31 6.81 -16.55 7.98
CA GLN A 31 7.88 -16.15 8.88
C GLN A 31 9.25 -16.60 8.40
N THR A 32 10.23 -15.73 8.57
CA THR A 32 11.64 -16.12 8.48
C THR A 32 12.07 -16.83 9.74
N GLN A 33 12.51 -18.09 9.63
CA GLN A 33 12.92 -18.89 10.80
C GLN A 33 14.15 -18.32 11.52
N LYS A 34 15.01 -17.56 10.81
CA LYS A 34 16.26 -17.03 11.36
C LYS A 34 16.08 -15.79 12.25
N ASN A 35 15.22 -14.85 11.85
CA ASN A 35 15.07 -13.55 12.52
C ASN A 35 13.64 -13.25 12.98
N GLY A 36 12.67 -14.11 12.67
CA GLY A 36 11.28 -13.96 13.11
C GLY A 36 10.44 -12.96 12.30
N HIS A 37 11.03 -12.25 11.33
CA HIS A 37 10.31 -11.28 10.49
C HIS A 37 9.22 -11.99 9.68
N ALA A 38 8.08 -11.35 9.51
CA ALA A 38 6.92 -11.99 8.91
C ALA A 38 6.21 -11.11 7.90
N HIS A 39 5.70 -11.77 6.85
CA HIS A 39 4.71 -11.19 5.97
C HIS A 39 3.32 -11.66 6.43
N ILE A 40 2.37 -10.72 6.52
CA ILE A 40 0.96 -11.00 6.78
C ILE A 40 0.15 -10.68 5.53
N CYS A 41 -0.74 -11.58 5.16
CA CYS A 41 -1.59 -11.46 3.97
C CYS A 41 -3.08 -11.46 4.33
N TYR A 42 -3.80 -10.43 3.90
CA TYR A 42 -5.26 -10.38 3.94
C TYR A 42 -5.83 -10.50 2.52
N LYS A 43 -6.83 -11.36 2.34
CA LYS A 43 -7.54 -11.52 1.07
C LYS A 43 -8.77 -10.61 1.05
N LEU A 44 -8.91 -9.86 -0.04
CA LEU A 44 -10.07 -9.00 -0.28
C LEU A 44 -11.18 -9.79 -0.99
N GLU A 45 -12.41 -9.63 -0.53
CA GLU A 45 -13.60 -10.24 -1.14
C GLU A 45 -13.89 -9.63 -2.51
N ILE A 46 -13.92 -8.30 -2.59
CA ILE A 46 -14.10 -7.56 -3.84
C ILE A 46 -12.74 -7.09 -4.33
N PRO A 47 -12.28 -7.54 -5.50
CA PRO A 47 -10.97 -7.17 -6.00
C PRO A 47 -10.99 -5.74 -6.57
N LEU A 48 -9.93 -4.99 -6.31
CA LEU A 48 -9.84 -3.58 -6.70
C LEU A 48 -9.14 -3.42 -8.03
N CYS A 49 -9.77 -2.69 -8.96
CA CYS A 49 -9.16 -2.36 -10.23
C CYS A 49 -8.15 -1.22 -10.05
N THR A 50 -6.88 -1.47 -10.36
CA THR A 50 -5.77 -0.49 -10.27
C THR A 50 -5.42 0.14 -11.63
N SER A 51 -6.16 -0.18 -12.70
CA SER A 51 -6.00 0.46 -14.01
C SER A 51 -6.68 1.84 -14.06
N GLU A 52 -6.54 2.58 -15.16
CA GLU A 52 -7.23 3.88 -15.36
C GLU A 52 -8.74 3.78 -15.33
N PHE A 53 -9.28 2.62 -15.64
CA PHE A 53 -10.71 2.35 -15.61
C PHE A 53 -11.22 2.06 -14.19
N GLY A 54 -10.32 2.01 -13.19
CA GLY A 54 -10.65 1.78 -11.79
C GLY A 54 -11.19 3.02 -11.08
N SER A 55 -12.02 2.81 -10.07
CA SER A 55 -12.56 3.88 -9.23
C SER A 55 -11.46 4.49 -8.35
N GLN A 56 -11.09 5.75 -8.65
CA GLN A 56 -10.13 6.51 -7.84
C GLN A 56 -10.57 6.67 -6.38
N LYS A 57 -11.88 6.82 -6.14
CA LYS A 57 -12.44 6.89 -4.78
C LYS A 57 -12.24 5.57 -4.02
N ALA A 58 -12.48 4.44 -4.69
CA ALA A 58 -12.29 3.12 -4.09
C ALA A 58 -10.80 2.85 -3.78
N LEU A 59 -9.90 3.20 -4.69
CA LEU A 59 -8.45 3.08 -4.48
C LEU A 59 -7.94 3.97 -3.34
N ALA A 60 -8.44 5.21 -3.25
CA ALA A 60 -8.10 6.13 -2.17
C ALA A 60 -8.59 5.61 -0.81
N TYR A 61 -9.81 5.06 -0.76
CA TYR A 61 -10.35 4.44 0.45
C TYR A 61 -9.54 3.20 0.85
N ALA A 62 -9.26 2.29 -0.09
CA ALA A 62 -8.44 1.12 0.13
C ALA A 62 -7.03 1.47 0.63
N SER A 63 -6.41 2.52 0.07
CA SER A 63 -5.09 2.98 0.51
C SER A 63 -5.12 3.49 1.96
N LYS A 64 -6.22 4.11 2.40
CA LYS A 64 -6.40 4.51 3.81
C LYS A 64 -6.59 3.32 4.74
N VAL A 65 -7.39 2.33 4.35
CA VAL A 65 -7.57 1.09 5.12
C VAL A 65 -6.25 0.35 5.25
N GLN A 66 -5.53 0.17 4.14
CA GLN A 66 -4.21 -0.46 4.13
C GLN A 66 -3.21 0.31 5.01
N ALA A 67 -3.19 1.65 4.94
CA ALA A 67 -2.32 2.46 5.80
C ALA A 67 -2.70 2.34 7.29
N GLY A 68 -4.00 2.26 7.61
CA GLY A 68 -4.47 2.02 8.98
C GLY A 68 -4.03 0.66 9.51
N LEU A 69 -4.19 -0.40 8.70
CA LEU A 69 -3.72 -1.75 9.02
C LEU A 69 -2.20 -1.80 9.20
N ALA A 70 -1.44 -1.18 8.29
CA ALA A 70 0.01 -1.12 8.37
C ALA A 70 0.46 -0.41 9.66
N LYS A 71 -0.18 0.71 10.01
CA LYS A 71 0.11 1.44 11.25
C LYS A 71 -0.16 0.57 12.47
N LYS A 72 -1.31 -0.12 12.51
CA LYS A 72 -1.71 -0.95 13.64
C LYS A 72 -0.78 -2.15 13.80
N LEU A 73 -0.43 -2.83 12.70
CA LEU A 73 0.53 -3.93 12.70
C LEU A 73 1.98 -3.50 13.01
N GLY A 74 2.29 -2.20 12.92
CA GLY A 74 3.67 -1.71 12.95
C GLY A 74 4.49 -2.20 11.75
N ALA A 75 3.84 -2.34 10.59
CA ALA A 75 4.46 -2.77 9.35
C ALA A 75 5.35 -1.68 8.73
N ASP A 76 6.33 -2.09 7.92
CA ASP A 76 7.18 -1.12 7.22
C ASP A 76 6.36 -0.30 6.20
N VAL A 77 6.33 1.01 6.42
CA VAL A 77 5.66 2.00 5.56
C VAL A 77 6.42 2.20 4.24
N GLY A 78 7.68 1.75 4.15
CA GLY A 78 8.49 1.74 2.94
C GLY A 78 8.25 0.54 2.02
N TYR A 79 7.59 -0.51 2.49
CA TYR A 79 7.35 -1.71 1.73
C TYR A 79 6.38 -1.45 0.57
N SER A 80 6.77 -1.83 -0.64
CA SER A 80 6.03 -1.51 -1.87
C SER A 80 4.79 -2.40 -2.10
N HIS A 81 4.58 -3.41 -1.25
CA HIS A 81 3.51 -4.42 -1.39
C HIS A 81 3.60 -5.29 -2.66
N LEU A 82 4.66 -5.16 -3.46
CA LEU A 82 4.82 -5.85 -4.75
C LEU A 82 5.54 -7.19 -4.64
N ILE A 83 6.37 -7.40 -3.62
CA ILE A 83 7.24 -8.57 -3.49
C ILE A 83 7.03 -9.23 -2.15
N THR A 84 6.37 -10.39 -2.14
CA THR A 84 6.16 -11.17 -0.91
C THR A 84 7.09 -12.39 -0.84
N LYS A 85 7.31 -12.93 0.37
CA LYS A 85 7.99 -14.23 0.55
C LYS A 85 7.21 -15.31 -0.19
N ASN A 86 7.89 -16.11 -1.02
CA ASN A 86 7.26 -17.22 -1.72
C ASN A 86 6.77 -18.27 -0.71
N PRO A 87 5.46 -18.50 -0.56
CA PRO A 87 4.93 -19.41 0.46
C PRO A 87 5.40 -20.88 0.33
N PHE A 88 5.97 -21.26 -0.82
CA PHE A 88 6.46 -22.62 -1.08
C PHE A 88 7.96 -22.82 -0.82
N HIS A 89 8.67 -21.79 -0.38
CA HIS A 89 10.10 -21.89 -0.10
C HIS A 89 10.38 -22.42 1.32
N LYS A 90 11.30 -23.37 1.45
CA LYS A 90 11.58 -24.10 2.71
C LYS A 90 12.08 -23.22 3.86
N ASP A 91 12.70 -22.08 3.54
CA ASP A 91 13.24 -21.15 4.54
C ASP A 91 12.15 -20.41 5.33
N TRP A 92 10.91 -20.43 4.84
CA TRP A 92 9.80 -19.73 5.48
C TRP A 92 8.89 -20.72 6.18
N ARG A 93 8.52 -20.40 7.43
CA ARG A 93 7.40 -21.07 8.10
C ARG A 93 6.12 -20.37 7.66
N VAL A 94 5.32 -21.06 6.87
CA VAL A 94 4.04 -20.54 6.38
C VAL A 94 2.91 -21.16 7.15
N THR A 95 1.93 -20.33 7.53
CA THR A 95 0.71 -20.77 8.19
C THR A 95 -0.48 -20.15 7.48
N PHE A 96 -1.40 -21.00 7.04
CA PHE A 96 -2.72 -20.58 6.57
C PHE A 96 -3.66 -20.59 7.77
N TRP A 97 -4.31 -19.46 8.01
CA TRP A 97 -5.14 -19.30 9.21
C TRP A 97 -6.63 -19.38 8.87
N SER A 98 -7.03 -18.79 7.74
CA SER A 98 -8.42 -18.76 7.29
C SER A 98 -8.46 -18.79 5.75
N GLU A 99 -9.55 -19.25 5.18
CA GLU A 99 -9.84 -19.10 3.74
C GLU A 99 -10.70 -17.87 3.42
N GLN A 100 -11.15 -17.17 4.47
CA GLN A 100 -12.08 -16.06 4.37
C GLN A 100 -11.47 -14.89 3.59
N ALA A 101 -12.25 -14.38 2.64
CA ALA A 101 -11.99 -13.09 2.02
C ALA A 101 -12.80 -12.03 2.77
N TYR A 102 -12.20 -10.87 3.04
CA TYR A 102 -12.84 -9.81 3.79
C TYR A 102 -13.29 -8.67 2.87
N PRO A 103 -14.48 -8.13 3.09
CA PRO A 103 -14.85 -6.89 2.44
C PRO A 103 -14.04 -5.74 3.08
N LEU A 104 -13.81 -4.70 2.28
CA LEU A 104 -12.86 -3.64 2.63
C LEU A 104 -13.35 -2.78 3.80
N ASP A 105 -14.66 -2.61 3.91
CA ASP A 105 -15.35 -1.93 5.02
C ASP A 105 -15.19 -2.69 6.34
N TYR A 106 -15.33 -4.02 6.33
CA TYR A 106 -15.09 -4.83 7.52
C TYR A 106 -13.67 -4.65 8.05
N LEU A 107 -12.66 -4.66 7.19
CA LEU A 107 -11.28 -4.40 7.61
C LEU A 107 -11.09 -2.96 8.14
N ALA A 108 -11.86 -2.00 7.64
CA ALA A 108 -11.80 -0.61 8.08
C ALA A 108 -12.29 -0.43 9.53
N ASP A 109 -13.24 -1.26 9.99
CA ASP A 109 -13.79 -1.18 11.35
C ASP A 109 -12.74 -1.45 12.45
N PHE A 110 -11.64 -2.12 12.12
CA PHE A 110 -10.58 -2.46 13.07
C PHE A 110 -9.47 -1.40 13.17
N VAL A 111 -9.51 -0.34 12.37
CA VAL A 111 -8.43 0.65 12.25
C VAL A 111 -8.93 2.09 12.21
N GLU A 112 -8.15 3.00 12.77
CA GLU A 112 -8.39 4.42 12.58
C GLU A 112 -7.91 4.87 11.20
N LEU A 113 -8.85 5.30 10.36
CA LEU A 113 -8.52 5.76 9.02
C LEU A 113 -7.82 7.14 9.05
N PRO A 114 -6.63 7.27 8.44
CA PRO A 114 -5.95 8.54 8.39
C PRO A 114 -6.74 9.55 7.56
N LYS A 115 -6.87 10.78 8.08
CA LYS A 115 -7.53 11.89 7.36
C LYS A 115 -6.81 12.19 6.03
N LYS A 116 -5.48 12.16 6.05
CA LYS A 116 -4.59 12.32 4.90
C LYS A 116 -3.48 11.29 4.95
N LEU A 117 -3.12 10.75 3.79
CA LEU A 117 -1.94 9.91 3.64
C LEU A 117 -0.71 10.81 3.59
N SER A 118 0.43 10.33 4.08
CA SER A 118 1.70 11.02 3.86
C SER A 118 2.07 10.97 2.36
N LYS A 119 2.87 11.93 1.88
CA LYS A 119 3.37 11.90 0.49
C LYS A 119 4.03 10.55 0.14
N LYS A 120 4.76 9.94 1.08
CA LYS A 120 5.39 8.63 0.87
C LYS A 120 4.34 7.53 0.65
N GLN A 121 3.28 7.53 1.46
CA GLN A 121 2.16 6.58 1.32
C GLN A 121 1.30 6.85 0.08
N GLU A 122 1.18 8.09 -0.38
CA GLU A 122 0.49 8.41 -1.64
C GLU A 122 1.27 7.87 -2.85
N VAL A 123 2.61 7.94 -2.81
CA VAL A 123 3.49 7.44 -3.86
C VAL A 123 3.58 5.91 -3.88
N LEU A 124 3.61 5.28 -2.70
CA LEU A 124 3.67 3.83 -2.52
C LEU A 124 2.30 3.14 -2.46
N GLY A 125 1.22 3.92 -2.48
CA GLY A 125 -0.15 3.41 -2.35
C GLY A 125 -0.60 2.58 -3.55
N LEU A 126 -1.86 2.14 -3.51
CA LEU A 126 -2.43 1.19 -4.49
C LEU A 126 -2.69 1.78 -5.88
N GLY A 127 -2.41 3.07 -6.07
CA GLY A 127 -2.57 3.80 -7.32
C GLY A 127 -1.36 3.68 -8.25
N ARG A 128 -1.47 4.25 -9.45
CA ARG A 128 -0.32 4.39 -10.35
C ARG A 128 0.68 5.35 -9.72
N ASN A 129 1.95 4.97 -9.69
CA ASN A 129 3.05 5.83 -9.27
C ASN A 129 3.30 6.90 -10.35
N CYS A 130 2.41 7.90 -10.44
CA CYS A 130 2.50 9.02 -11.37
C CYS A 130 3.51 10.08 -10.91
N THR A 131 4.28 9.81 -9.86
CA THR A 131 5.21 10.75 -9.22
C THR A 131 6.17 11.38 -10.21
N LEU A 132 6.69 10.61 -11.17
CA LEU A 132 7.56 11.15 -12.21
C LEU A 132 6.84 12.20 -13.06
N PHE A 133 5.64 11.89 -13.54
CA PHE A 133 4.83 12.82 -14.32
C PHE A 133 4.41 14.05 -13.50
N ASP A 134 3.96 13.85 -12.26
CA ASP A 134 3.56 14.91 -11.35
C ASP A 134 4.70 15.85 -10.93
N THR A 135 5.92 15.31 -10.87
CA THR A 135 7.12 16.08 -10.56
C THR A 135 7.55 16.88 -11.78
N VAL A 136 7.67 16.23 -12.95
CA VAL A 136 8.17 16.86 -14.18
C VAL A 136 7.20 17.92 -14.71
N ARG A 137 5.87 17.73 -14.58
CA ARG A 137 4.88 18.71 -15.07
C ARG A 137 5.04 20.09 -14.44
N LYS A 138 5.46 20.18 -13.16
CA LYS A 138 5.66 21.46 -12.47
C LYS A 138 6.82 22.25 -13.08
N TRP A 139 7.91 21.56 -13.42
CA TRP A 139 9.01 22.15 -14.16
C TRP A 139 8.57 22.58 -15.56
N ALA A 140 7.87 21.69 -16.29
CA ALA A 140 7.40 21.98 -17.65
C ALA A 140 6.47 23.20 -17.71
N TYR A 141 5.53 23.33 -16.76
CA TYR A 141 4.63 24.50 -16.68
C TYR A 141 5.42 25.79 -16.42
N LYS A 142 6.44 25.75 -15.56
CA LYS A 142 7.30 26.91 -15.29
C LYS A 142 8.10 27.29 -16.54
N ALA A 143 8.68 26.31 -17.24
CA ALA A 143 9.46 26.53 -18.45
C ALA A 143 8.62 27.11 -19.60
N ILE A 144 7.43 26.56 -19.84
CA ILE A 144 6.49 27.07 -20.85
C ILE A 144 6.05 28.51 -20.52
N ARG A 145 5.75 28.80 -19.25
CA ARG A 145 5.38 30.16 -18.84
C ARG A 145 6.53 31.15 -19.07
N ALA A 146 7.77 30.76 -18.78
CA ALA A 146 8.95 31.59 -19.06
C ALA A 146 9.13 31.85 -20.58
N HIS A 147 9.00 30.81 -21.41
CA HIS A 147 9.06 30.96 -22.88
C HIS A 147 7.93 31.80 -23.47
N ARG A 148 6.73 31.79 -22.87
CA ARG A 148 5.61 32.64 -23.33
C ARG A 148 5.72 34.10 -22.91
N CYS A 149 6.43 34.40 -21.83
CA CYS A 149 6.67 35.78 -21.39
C CYS A 149 7.90 36.41 -22.06
N SER A 150 8.83 35.63 -22.62
CA SER A 150 10.02 36.15 -23.31
C SER A 150 9.78 36.60 -24.75
N THR A 151 8.57 36.50 -25.28
CA THR A 151 8.26 36.78 -26.70
C THR A 151 7.72 38.19 -26.99
N PHE A 152 7.82 39.13 -26.05
CA PHE A 152 7.28 40.49 -26.20
C PHE A 152 8.31 41.60 -25.94
N ASP A 153 9.52 41.52 -26.52
CA ASP A 153 10.47 42.65 -26.49
C ASP A 153 11.37 42.66 -27.74
N VAL A 154 10.81 42.79 -28.94
CA VAL A 154 11.56 43.33 -30.10
C VAL A 154 10.57 43.97 -31.09
N PHE A 155 10.12 45.19 -30.84
CA PHE A 155 9.77 46.20 -31.86
C PHE A 155 9.66 47.56 -31.16
N GLY A 156 10.80 48.21 -30.97
CA GLY A 156 10.95 49.59 -30.52
C GLY A 156 12.06 50.24 -31.30
#